data_AF-A0AAD6VDR7-F1
#
_entry.id   AF-A0AAD6VDR7-F1
#
_cell.length_a   1.000
_cell.length_b   1.000
_cell.length_c   1.000
_cell.angle_alpha   90.00
_cell.angle_beta   90.00
_cell.angle_gamma   90.00
#
_symmetry.space_group_name_H-M   'P 1'
#
loop_
_entity.id
_entity.type
_entity.pdbx_description
1 polymer ?
#
loop_
_entity_poly.entity_id
_entity_poly.type
_entity_poly.pdbx_seq_one_letter_code
_entity_poly.pdbx_strand_id
1 'polypeptide(L)'
;LAQIDAEILRFRTYAEGHVAALEEQRRAISARLETVVYPVLSLPNEITSRIFLECLPHYGRVCPSPHSPPLLLTQICRHWRNIALSMGELW
;
A
#
# COMPACT_ATOMS: atom_id res chain seq x y z
N LEU A 1 18.18 -34.30 -29.77
CA LEU A 1 16.93 -34.35 -28.98
C LEU A 1 17.24 -34.52 -27.49
N ALA A 2 17.88 -35.61 -27.06
CA ALA A 2 18.22 -35.85 -25.65
C ALA A 2 18.96 -34.71 -24.91
N GLN A 3 19.90 -34.01 -25.57
CA GLN A 3 20.62 -32.88 -24.98
C GLN A 3 19.72 -31.66 -24.74
N ILE A 4 18.78 -31.40 -25.66
CA ILE A 4 17.83 -30.29 -25.56
C ILE A 4 16.79 -30.60 -24.46
N ASP A 5 16.34 -31.85 -24.37
CA ASP A 5 15.38 -32.27 -23.33
C ASP A 5 15.98 -32.17 -21.92
N ALA A 6 17.25 -32.54 -21.76
CA ALA A 6 17.99 -32.40 -20.51
C ALA A 6 18.14 -30.93 -20.09
N GLU A 7 18.37 -30.05 -21.06
CA GLU A 7 18.50 -28.61 -20.82
C GLU A 7 17.15 -27.95 -20.47
N ILE A 8 16.07 -28.33 -21.15
CA ILE A 8 14.70 -27.90 -20.79
C ILE A 8 14.34 -28.34 -19.36
N LEU A 9 14.67 -29.58 -18.99
CA LEU A 9 14.40 -30.08 -17.65
C LEU A 9 15.16 -29.30 -16.59
N ARG A 10 16.45 -29.00 -16.85
CA ARG A 10 17.28 -28.19 -15.95
C ARG A 10 16.72 -26.77 -15.77
N PHE A 11 16.25 -26.13 -16.83
CA PHE A 11 15.65 -24.80 -16.72
C PHE A 11 14.33 -24.82 -15.95
N ARG A 12 13.50 -25.84 -16.15
CA ARG A 12 12.26 -26.02 -15.38
C ARG A 12 12.53 -26.20 -13.90
N THR A 13 13.44 -27.10 -13.52
CA THR A 13 13.77 -27.34 -12.11
C THR A 13 14.38 -26.11 -11.45
N TYR A 14 15.21 -25.36 -12.18
CA TYR A 14 15.72 -24.07 -11.70
C TYR A 14 14.59 -23.05 -11.48
N ALA A 15 13.68 -22.92 -12.44
CA ALA A 15 12.56 -21.99 -12.35
C ALA A 15 11.60 -22.36 -11.20
N GLU A 16 11.27 -23.65 -11.05
CA GLU A 16 10.45 -24.17 -9.96
C GLU A 16 11.11 -23.91 -8.60
N GLY A 17 12.42 -24.14 -8.48
CA GLY A 17 13.17 -23.82 -7.26
C GLY A 17 13.14 -22.32 -6.95
N HIS A 18 13.23 -21.46 -7.97
CA HIS A 18 13.18 -20.01 -7.79
C HIS A 18 11.78 -19.52 -7.37
N VAL A 19 10.72 -20.07 -7.97
CA VAL A 19 9.34 -19.77 -7.58
C VAL A 19 9.09 -20.20 -6.13
N ALA A 20 9.50 -21.41 -5.75
CA ALA A 20 9.35 -21.90 -4.38
C ALA A 20 10.06 -21.00 -3.35
N ALA A 21 11.27 -20.52 -3.69
CA ALA A 21 12.01 -19.58 -2.83
C ALA A 21 11.29 -18.22 -2.70
N LEU A 22 10.75 -17.67 -3.79
CA LEU A 22 9.99 -16.41 -3.77
C LEU A 22 8.67 -16.56 -2.99
N GLU A 23 7.98 -17.69 -3.12
CA GLU A 23 6.77 -17.97 -2.36
C GLU A 23 7.06 -18.07 -0.86
N GLU A 24 8.18 -18.68 -0.48
CA GLU A 24 8.62 -18.72 0.92
C GLU A 24 8.91 -17.32 1.46
N GLN A 25 9.64 -16.50 0.70
CA GLN A 25 9.87 -15.10 1.07
C GLN A 25 8.57 -14.32 1.21
N ARG A 26 7.62 -14.50 0.29
CA ARG A 26 6.30 -13.86 0.36
C ARG A 26 5.54 -14.31 1.60
N ARG A 27 5.53 -15.61 1.91
CA ARG A 27 4.89 -16.16 3.12
C ARG A 27 5.48 -15.56 4.38
N ALA A 28 6.81 -15.50 4.48
CA ALA A 28 7.50 -14.91 5.62
C ALA A 28 7.16 -13.41 5.80
N ILE A 29 7.09 -12.64 4.71
CA ILE A 29 6.68 -11.24 4.76
C ILE A 29 5.21 -11.11 5.18
N SER A 30 4.31 -11.88 4.57
CA SER A 30 2.87 -11.86 4.93
C SER A 30 2.65 -12.21 6.40
N ALA A 31 3.27 -13.27 6.91
CA ALA A 31 3.15 -13.65 8.32
C ALA A 31 3.64 -12.55 9.27
N ARG A 32 4.73 -11.85 8.92
CA ARG A 32 5.19 -10.68 9.70
C ARG A 32 4.18 -9.54 9.66
N LEU A 33 3.64 -9.24 8.48
CA LEU A 33 2.67 -8.15 8.31
C LEU A 33 1.35 -8.40 9.04
N GLU A 34 0.93 -9.66 9.21
CA GLU A 34 -0.28 -10.03 9.98
C GLU A 34 -0.17 -9.72 11.47
N THR A 35 1.06 -9.70 12.02
CA THR A 35 1.28 -9.33 13.43
C THR A 35 1.27 -7.82 13.69
N VAL A 36 1.38 -7.02 12.63
CA VAL A 36 1.42 -5.57 12.72
C VAL A 36 -0.01 -5.04 12.69
N VAL A 37 -0.40 -4.34 13.75
CA VAL A 37 -1.64 -3.56 13.72
C VAL A 37 -1.37 -2.30 12.91
N TYR A 38 -2.26 -2.01 11.96
CA TYR A 38 -2.24 -0.76 11.21
C TYR A 38 -3.40 0.12 11.73
N PRO A 39 -3.15 1.03 12.69
CA PRO A 39 -4.20 1.90 13.22
C PRO A 39 -4.96 2.60 12.10
N VAL A 40 -4.23 3.07 11.08
CA VAL A 40 -4.78 3.70 9.87
C VAL A 40 -5.85 2.88 9.12
N LEU A 41 -5.86 1.55 9.27
CA LEU A 41 -6.85 0.65 8.66
C LEU A 41 -8.02 0.30 9.60
N SER A 42 -7.94 0.68 10.87
CA SER A 42 -8.91 0.34 11.92
C SER A 42 -9.54 1.55 12.60
N LEU A 43 -9.04 2.76 12.34
CA LEU A 43 -9.62 3.99 12.85
C LEU A 43 -11.01 4.22 12.27
N PRO A 44 -11.99 4.64 13.09
CA PRO A 44 -13.27 5.13 12.58
C PRO A 44 -13.07 6.30 11.61
N ASN A 45 -14.04 6.49 10.71
CA ASN A 45 -14.01 7.57 9.73
C ASN A 45 -13.92 8.93 10.43
N GLU A 46 -14.62 9.11 11.54
CA GLU A 46 -14.67 10.37 12.30
C GLU A 46 -13.29 10.76 12.84
N ILE A 47 -12.53 9.79 13.35
CA ILE A 47 -11.18 10.02 13.86
C ILE A 47 -10.22 10.31 12.71
N THR A 48 -10.35 9.56 11.61
CA THR A 48 -9.55 9.76 10.40
C THR A 48 -9.78 11.16 9.81
N SER A 49 -11.04 11.58 9.70
CA SER A 49 -11.43 12.93 9.27
C SER A 49 -10.85 14.00 10.18
N ARG A 50 -10.87 13.81 11.51
CA ARG A 50 -10.27 14.76 12.42
C ARG A 50 -8.76 14.89 12.19
N ILE A 51 -8.05 13.78 12.01
CA ILE A 51 -6.62 13.79 11.68
C ILE A 51 -6.36 14.58 10.39
N PHE A 52 -7.22 14.44 9.37
CA PHE A 52 -7.05 15.15 8.10
C PHE A 52 -7.16 16.67 8.26
N LEU A 53 -8.09 17.16 9.10
CA LEU A 53 -8.22 18.58 9.40
C LEU A 53 -6.97 19.14 10.10
N GLU A 54 -6.37 18.38 11.01
CA GLU A 54 -5.14 18.78 11.70
C GLU A 54 -3.90 18.78 10.76
N CYS A 55 -4.02 18.19 9.57
CA CYS A 55 -2.97 18.22 8.54
C CYS A 55 -3.02 19.47 7.67
N LEU A 56 -4.05 20.31 7.80
CA LEU A 56 -4.15 21.56 7.06
C LEU A 56 -3.22 22.63 7.65
N PRO A 57 -2.74 23.58 6.83
CA PRO A 57 -1.92 24.68 7.32
C PRO A 57 -2.69 25.52 8.34
N HIS A 58 -2.07 25.83 9.49
CA HIS A 58 -2.66 26.70 10.52
C HIS A 58 -2.89 28.13 10.04
N TYR A 59 -2.15 28.58 9.02
CA TYR A 59 -2.23 29.92 8.46
C TYR A 59 -2.14 29.87 6.93
N GLY A 60 -2.84 30.79 6.27
CA GLY A 60 -2.88 30.85 4.81
C GLY A 60 -4.01 30.03 4.20
N ARG A 61 -4.04 29.97 2.86
CA ARG A 61 -5.06 29.22 2.12
C ARG A 61 -4.55 27.80 1.84
N VAL A 62 -5.46 26.84 1.89
CA VAL A 62 -5.20 25.49 1.39
C VAL A 62 -4.92 25.57 -0.11
N CYS A 63 -3.76 25.09 -0.54
CA CYS A 63 -3.41 25.00 -1.94
C CYS A 63 -3.34 23.52 -2.34
N PRO A 64 -4.16 23.06 -3.31
CA PRO A 64 -4.10 21.69 -3.78
C PRO A 64 -2.73 21.41 -4.42
N SER A 65 -1.90 20.62 -3.75
CA SER A 65 -0.64 20.12 -4.30
C SER A 65 -0.56 18.60 -4.10
N PRO A 66 -0.04 17.83 -5.07
CA PRO A 66 0.19 16.39 -4.90
C PRO A 66 1.06 16.05 -3.69
N HIS A 67 1.86 17.01 -3.20
CA HIS A 67 2.81 16.83 -2.12
C HIS A 67 2.35 17.42 -0.78
N SER A 68 1.14 18.00 -0.71
CA SER A 68 0.58 18.49 0.55
C SER A 68 -0.90 18.10 0.70
N PRO A 69 -1.42 18.06 1.95
CA PRO A 69 -2.85 17.97 2.18
C PRO A 69 -3.60 19.11 1.46
N PRO A 70 -4.82 18.85 0.96
CA PRO A 70 -5.58 17.60 1.10
C PRO A 70 -5.24 16.54 0.04
N LEU A 71 -4.63 16.91 -1.09
CA LEU A 71 -4.40 16.00 -2.22
C LEU A 71 -3.45 14.84 -1.88
N LEU A 72 -2.46 15.06 -1.02
CA LEU A 72 -1.59 13.99 -0.53
C LEU A 72 -2.39 12.87 0.17
N LEU A 73 -3.41 13.22 0.97
CA LEU A 73 -4.22 12.26 1.71
C LEU A 73 -5.01 11.33 0.77
N THR A 74 -5.37 11.84 -0.41
CA THR A 74 -6.07 11.06 -1.43
C THR A 74 -5.19 10.00 -2.12
N GLN A 75 -3.88 10.01 -1.89
CA GLN A 75 -2.93 9.13 -2.58
C GLN A 75 -2.53 7.91 -1.74
N ILE A 76 -2.86 7.89 -0.44
CA ILE A 76 -2.40 6.86 0.50
C ILE A 76 -3.11 5.52 0.27
N CYS A 77 -4.44 5.50 0.29
CA CYS A 77 -5.23 4.31 -0.01
C CYS A 77 -6.63 4.68 -0.50
N ARG A 78 -7.38 3.68 -1.02
CA ARG A 78 -8.75 3.90 -1.52
C ARG A 78 -9.70 4.42 -0.45
N HIS A 79 -9.58 3.91 0.79
CA HIS A 79 -10.43 4.32 1.90
C HIS A 79 -10.22 5.78 2.27
N TRP A 80 -8.96 6.21 2.44
CA TRP A 80 -8.59 7.60 2.73
C TRP A 80 -9.01 8.56 1.63
N ARG A 81 -8.86 8.15 0.37
CA ARG A 81 -9.36 8.91 -0.78
C ARG A 81 -10.86 9.18 -0.68
N ASN A 82 -11.66 8.15 -0.37
CA ASN A 82 -13.11 8.31 -0.25
C ASN A 82 -13.47 9.28 0.88
N ILE A 83 -12.81 9.17 2.03
CA ILE A 83 -13.00 10.09 3.16
C ILE A 83 -12.65 11.52 2.74
N ALA A 84 -11.44 11.76 2.25
CA ALA A 84 -10.96 13.09 1.91
C ALA A 84 -11.80 13.76 0.80
N LEU A 85 -12.26 13.01 -0.20
CA LEU A 85 -13.14 13.54 -1.25
C LEU A 85 -14.56 13.84 -0.75
N SER A 86 -15.02 13.17 0.30
CA SER A 86 -16.33 13.45 0.92
C SER A 86 -16.31 14.67 1.85
N MET A 87 -15.13 15.09 2.31
CA MET A 87 -14.96 16.19 3.25
C MET A 87 -14.79 17.52 2.51
N GLY A 88 -15.88 18.28 2.37
CA GLY A 88 -15.84 19.63 1.77
C GLY A 88 -14.92 20.61 2.51
N GLU A 89 -14.73 20.44 3.83
CA GLU A 89 -13.90 21.29 4.68
C GLU A 89 -12.39 21.22 4.38
N LEU A 90 -11.95 20.21 3.63
CA LEU A 90 -10.54 20.03 3.27
C LEU A 90 -10.07 20.89 2.09
N TRP A 91 -11.00 21.49 1.34
CA TRP A 91 -10.76 22.14 0.04
C TRP A 91 -11.02 23.64 0.11
#